data_AF-A0AAU5YLU9-F1
#
_entry.id   AF-A0AAU5YLU9-F1
#
_cell.length_a   1.000
_cell.length_b   1.000
_cell.length_c   1.000
_cell.angle_alpha   90.00
_cell.angle_beta   90.00
_cell.angle_gamma   90.00
#
_symmetry.space_group_name_H-M   'P 1'
#
loop_
_entity.id
_entity.type
_entity.pdbx_description
1 polymer ?
#
loop_
_entity_poly.entity_id
_entity_poly.type
_entity_poly.pdbx_seq_one_letter_code
_entity_poly.pdbx_strand_id
1 'polypeptide(L)' 'MSPIALYPGHSFSIFGGRRVHVETFSAGLDVTDEPEIAVYEKAFALLERSAVYGQEARELIGAELREMG' A
#
# COMPACT_ATOMS: atom_id res chain seq x y z
N MET A 1 -17.00 8.33 -11.96
CA MET A 1 -16.61 7.28 -10.99
C MET A 1 -17.69 7.20 -9.93
N SER A 2 -18.26 6.01 -9.69
CA SER A 2 -19.16 5.82 -8.55
C SER A 2 -18.41 6.07 -7.24
N PRO A 3 -19.02 6.71 -6.23
CA PRO A 3 -18.38 6.82 -4.93
C PRO A 3 -18.18 5.42 -4.37
N ILE A 4 -16.94 5.05 -4.10
CA ILE A 4 -16.63 3.85 -3.33
C ILE A 4 -17.15 4.14 -1.92
N ALA A 5 -18.27 3.53 -1.54
CA ALA A 5 -18.88 3.74 -0.22
C ALA A 5 -17.99 3.18 0.91
N LEU A 6 -17.12 2.21 0.60
CA LEU A 6 -16.09 1.68 1.48
C LEU A 6 -14.99 1.02 0.65
N TYR A 7 -13.72 1.32 0.95
CA TYR A 7 -12.58 0.63 0.33
C TYR A 7 -12.43 -0.76 0.97
N PRO A 8 -12.35 -1.86 0.19
CA PRO A 8 -12.45 -3.22 0.72
C PRO A 8 -11.15 -3.79 1.33
N GLY A 9 -10.04 -3.03 1.33
CA GLY A 9 -8.74 -3.50 1.82
C GLY A 9 -8.22 -2.70 3.01
N HIS A 10 -7.56 -3.38 3.94
CA HIS A 10 -6.77 -2.72 4.99
C HIS A 10 -5.37 -2.41 4.48
N SER A 11 -4.87 -1.19 4.75
CA SER A 11 -3.47 -0.84 4.55
C SER A 11 -2.59 -1.68 5.49
N PHE A 12 -1.36 -1.96 5.05
CA PHE A 12 -0.37 -2.62 5.89
C PHE A 12 1.02 -2.03 5.68
N SER A 13 1.89 -2.21 6.68
CA SER A 13 3.29 -1.81 6.66
C SER A 13 4.18 -2.94 7.18
N ILE A 14 5.30 -3.22 6.51
CA ILE A 14 6.26 -4.24 6.90
C ILE A 14 7.47 -3.59 7.58
N PHE A 15 7.83 -4.05 8.78
CA PHE A 15 8.93 -3.52 9.58
C PHE A 15 10.05 -4.54 9.72
N GLY A 16 11.12 -4.35 8.94
CA GLY A 16 12.35 -5.14 9.05
C GLY A 16 12.16 -6.65 8.93
N GLY A 17 11.18 -7.09 8.13
CA GLY A 17 10.88 -8.52 7.88
C GLY A 17 10.44 -9.32 9.12
N ARG A 18 10.08 -8.66 10.23
CA ARG A 18 9.79 -9.32 11.52
C ARG A 18 8.43 -8.96 12.10
N ARG A 19 7.76 -7.97 11.52
CA ARG A 19 6.44 -7.52 11.93
C ARG A 19 5.73 -6.87 10.77
N VAL A 20 4.46 -7.19 10.61
CA VAL A 20 3.54 -6.44 9.75
C VAL A 20 2.49 -5.77 10.63
N HIS A 21 2.23 -4.50 10.39
CA HIS A 21 1.14 -3.77 11.02
C HIS A 21 0.01 -3.58 10.01
N VAL A 22 -1.20 -3.97 10.36
CA VAL A 22 -2.41 -3.84 9.54
C VAL A 22 -3.36 -2.85 10.20
N GLU A 23 -3.80 -1.84 9.45
CA GLU A 23 -4.76 -0.84 9.94
C GLU A 23 -6.18 -1.31 9.62
N THR A 24 -6.86 -1.87 10.63
CA THR A 24 -8.29 -2.22 10.50
C THR A 24 -9.18 -1.04 10.87
N PHE A 25 -10.50 -1.14 10.64
CA PHE A 25 -11.43 -0.05 10.97
C PHE A 25 -11.52 0.26 12.47
N SER A 26 -11.28 -0.73 13.33
CA SER A 26 -11.42 -0.60 14.78
C SER A 26 -10.09 -0.45 15.50
N ALA A 27 -9.05 -1.13 15.03
CA ALA A 27 -7.75 -1.18 15.69
C ALA A 27 -6.61 -1.57 14.73
N GLY A 28 -5.37 -1.36 15.17
CA GLY A 28 -4.21 -1.95 14.53
C GLY A 28 -4.04 -3.43 14.89
N LEU A 29 -3.58 -4.24 13.94
CA LEU A 29 -3.21 -5.64 14.14
C LEU A 29 -1.71 -5.81 13.84
N ASP A 30 -0.96 -6.32 14.81
CA ASP A 30 0.44 -6.71 14.60
C ASP A 30 0.52 -8.21 14.30
N VAL A 31 1.12 -8.54 13.16
CA VAL A 31 1.41 -9.90 12.70
C VAL A 31 2.91 -10.14 12.88
N THR A 32 3.27 -11.14 13.68
CA THR A 32 4.67 -11.48 13.99
C THR A 32 5.04 -12.93 13.66
N ASP A 33 4.08 -13.76 13.22
CA ASP A 33 4.36 -15.12 12.80
C ASP A 33 5.00 -15.14 11.39
N GLU A 34 6.09 -15.87 11.22
CA GLU A 34 6.91 -15.85 10.00
C GLU A 34 6.14 -16.25 8.73
N PRO A 35 5.33 -17.34 8.72
CA PRO A 35 4.54 -17.71 7.55
C PRO A 35 3.49 -16.66 7.19
N GLU A 36 2.91 -15.98 8.19
CA GLU A 36 1.96 -14.89 7.94
C GLU A 36 2.66 -13.65 7.37
N ILE A 37 3.83 -13.27 7.91
CA ILE A 37 4.66 -12.20 7.37
C ILE A 37 4.99 -12.47 5.89
N ALA A 38 5.34 -13.71 5.53
CA ALA A 38 5.65 -14.08 4.16
C ALA A 38 4.46 -13.88 3.19
N VAL A 39 3.21 -14.01 3.67
CA VAL A 39 2.02 -13.69 2.86
C VAL A 39 1.95 -12.20 2.55
N TYR A 40 2.19 -11.34 3.54
CA TYR A 40 2.20 -9.88 3.34
C TYR A 40 3.38 -9.40 2.49
N GLU A 41 4.56 -10.00 2.64
CA GLU A 41 5.72 -9.72 1.76
C GLU A 41 5.40 -10.06 0.30
N LYS A 42 4.76 -11.20 0.07
CA LYS A 42 4.29 -11.57 -1.29
C LYS A 42 3.27 -10.57 -1.81
N ALA A 43 2.31 -10.14 -1.00
CA ALA A 43 1.33 -9.14 -1.39
C ALA A 43 2.01 -7.81 -1.77
N PHE A 44 2.96 -7.35 -0.95
CA PHE A 44 3.74 -6.14 -1.23
C PHE A 44 4.50 -6.25 -2.54
N ALA A 45 5.22 -7.35 -2.78
CA ALA A 45 5.95 -7.58 -4.02
C ALA A 45 5.05 -7.61 -5.27
N LEU A 46 3.77 -7.99 -5.12
CA LEU A 46 2.80 -7.89 -6.21
C LEU A 46 2.39 -6.44 -6.49
N LEU A 47 2.18 -5.64 -5.45
CA LEU A 47 1.78 -4.23 -5.53
C LEU A 47 2.93 -3.35 -6.06
N GLU A 48 4.16 -3.60 -5.61
CA GLU A 48 5.36 -2.85 -5.98
C GLU A 48 5.58 -2.81 -7.50
N ARG A 49 5.19 -3.87 -8.22
CA ARG A 49 5.32 -3.92 -9.69
C ARG A 49 4.50 -2.86 -10.43
N SER A 50 3.46 -2.33 -9.82
CA SER A 50 2.62 -1.27 -10.41
C SER A 50 3.06 0.13 -9.99
N ALA A 51 4.06 0.25 -9.10
CA ALA A 51 4.52 1.53 -8.61
C ALA A 51 5.56 2.13 -9.56
N VAL A 52 5.45 3.45 -9.79
CA VAL A 52 6.47 4.25 -10.48
C VAL A 52 7.29 5.02 -9.46
N TYR A 53 8.57 5.26 -9.77
CA TYR A 53 9.52 5.84 -8.83
C TYR A 53 10.34 6.96 -9.47
N GLY A 54 10.94 7.80 -8.60
CA GLY A 54 11.92 8.80 -9.02
C GLY A 54 11.36 9.81 -10.02
N GLN A 55 12.03 9.94 -11.17
CA GLN A 55 11.70 10.95 -12.17
C GLN A 55 10.33 10.70 -12.82
N GLU A 56 10.01 9.45 -13.16
CA GLU A 56 8.73 9.08 -13.76
C GLU A 56 7.56 9.42 -12.82
N ALA A 57 7.73 9.14 -11.52
CA ALA A 57 6.72 9.51 -10.52
C ALA A 57 6.52 11.03 -10.43
N ARG A 58 7.60 11.83 -10.50
CA ARG A 58 7.52 13.30 -10.48
C ARG A 58 6.83 13.86 -11.71
N GLU A 59 7.09 13.26 -12.87
CA GLU A 59 6.45 13.66 -14.13
C GLU A 59 4.96 13.35 -14.12
N LEU A 60 4.57 12.17 -13.64
CA LEU A 60 3.16 11.78 -13.48
C LEU A 60 2.42 12.76 -12.57
N ILE A 61 2.97 13.05 -11.37
CA ILE A 61 2.39 14.02 -10.43
C ILE A 61 2.31 15.42 -11.07
N GLY A 62 3.38 15.85 -11.73
CA GLY A 62 3.44 17.16 -12.35
C GLY A 62 2.47 17.31 -13.52
N ALA A 63 2.20 16.24 -14.27
CA ALA A 63 1.20 16.23 -15.34
C ALA A 63 -0.21 16.44 -14.79
N GLU A 64 -0.60 15.66 -13.78
CA GLU A 64 -1.93 15.77 -13.16
C GLU A 64 -2.16 17.14 -12.54
N LEU A 65 -1.17 17.70 -11.84
CA LEU A 65 -1.26 19.04 -11.25
C LEU A 65 -1.47 20.14 -12.29
N ARG A 66 -1.00 19.97 -13.53
CA ARG A 66 -1.26 20.92 -14.63
C ARG A 66 -2.66 20.75 -15.22
N GLU A 67 -3.22 19.55 -15.21
CA GLU A 67 -4.59 19.30 -15.68
C GLU A 67 -5.65 19.80 -14.68
N MET A 68 -5.32 19.82 -13.39
CA MET A 68 -6.20 20.32 -12.33
C MET A 68 -6.28 21.86 -12.21
N GLY A 69 -5.35 22.59 -12.84
CA GLY A 69 -5.27 24.06 -12.80
C GLY A 69 -5.91 24.73 -14.00
#